data_AF-A0A661H4Y0-F1
#
_entry.id   AF-A0A661H4Y0-F1
#
_cell.length_a   1.000
_cell.length_b   1.000
_cell.length_c   1.000
_cell.angle_alpha   90.00
_cell.angle_beta   90.00
_cell.angle_gamma   90.00
#
_symmetry.space_group_name_H-M   'P 1'
#
loop_
_entity.id
_entity.type
_entity.pdbx_description
1 polymer ?
#
loop_
_entity_poly.entity_id
_entity_poly.type
_entity_poly.pdbx_seq_one_letter_code
_entity_poly.pdbx_strand_id
1 'polypeptide(L)'
;ADIAGYDLSNWRVAGIGAEMIRPETLEYFAEIMEPCGFDRRAFLACYGMAECTLGISFSPLSTGFTTHHIDSDHLSDHHEAVLLEEGSTQGRGRHFVNCGVPLPGFDVEIRDDDQILDDWHSGVIYLRGPSVMSGYFNQPEESSHALCENGWLNTGDIGYLVDGVLTITGRKKDLIIIHGRNIWPQDLEHVAETQPEVRSGDAVAFSAPDHEGEESCVLMVQCRERDPAKRNNLVRRLTALVRMEMSLDCFVQLVPNRSLPRTSSGKLSRAKARLDYINANDIEQLNSAAEEVRLRVASA
;
A
#
# COMPACT_ATOMS: atom_id res chain seq x y z
N ALA A 1 17.19 21.86 -9.29
CA ALA A 1 16.87 22.84 -8.24
C ALA A 1 18.17 23.23 -7.55
N ASP A 2 18.12 24.29 -6.73
CA ASP A 2 19.22 24.95 -6.02
C ASP A 2 19.87 24.09 -4.91
N ILE A 3 20.14 22.80 -5.20
CA ILE A 3 20.55 21.80 -4.20
C ILE A 3 21.89 22.20 -3.55
N ALA A 4 22.75 22.85 -4.33
CA ALA A 4 24.05 23.37 -3.88
C ALA A 4 23.94 24.46 -2.79
N GLY A 5 22.76 25.04 -2.57
CA GLY A 5 22.52 26.01 -1.51
C GLY A 5 22.18 25.40 -0.14
N TYR A 6 21.99 24.08 -0.06
CA TYR A 6 21.68 23.40 1.19
C TYR A 6 22.92 22.74 1.82
N ASP A 7 22.91 22.65 3.14
CA ASP A 7 23.82 21.81 3.94
C ASP A 7 22.97 20.90 4.83
N LEU A 8 22.95 19.61 4.49
CA LEU A 8 22.20 18.56 5.17
C LEU A 8 23.08 17.70 6.07
N SER A 9 24.36 18.05 6.29
CA SER A 9 25.29 17.23 7.08
C SER A 9 24.87 17.08 8.55
N ASN A 10 24.03 17.99 9.05
CA ASN A 10 23.50 17.96 10.42
C ASN A 10 22.17 17.18 10.54
N TRP A 11 21.62 16.67 9.43
CA TRP A 11 20.39 15.90 9.47
C TRP A 11 20.65 14.47 9.96
N ARG A 12 20.68 14.33 11.29
CA ARG A 12 21.03 13.08 11.97
C ARG A 12 20.00 11.95 11.79
N VAL A 13 18.72 12.28 11.70
CA VAL A 13 17.61 11.31 11.61
C VAL A 13 16.51 11.83 10.68
N ALA A 14 16.27 11.10 9.60
CA ALA A 14 15.19 11.30 8.64
C ALA A 14 14.15 10.17 8.81
N GLY A 15 13.16 10.41 9.68
CA GLY A 15 12.08 9.44 9.95
C GLY A 15 11.18 9.23 8.74
N ILE A 16 10.92 7.97 8.38
CA ILE A 16 10.05 7.59 7.28
C ILE A 16 9.02 6.60 7.78
N GLY A 17 7.74 6.88 7.58
CA GLY A 17 6.68 5.99 8.02
C GLY A 17 5.31 6.55 7.65
N ALA A 18 4.31 6.17 8.44
CA ALA A 18 2.89 6.51 8.28
C ALA A 18 2.19 5.82 7.10
N GLU A 19 2.90 5.49 6.02
CA GLU A 19 2.38 4.76 4.87
C GLU A 19 3.44 3.77 4.38
N MET A 20 3.08 2.93 3.40
CA MET A 20 4.01 1.93 2.88
C MET A 20 5.25 2.63 2.32
N ILE A 21 6.41 2.28 2.88
CA ILE A 21 7.67 2.91 2.52
C ILE A 21 8.13 2.33 1.18
N ARG A 22 8.41 3.21 0.22
CA ARG A 22 8.91 2.86 -1.12
C ARG A 22 10.43 3.02 -1.17
N PRO A 23 11.21 1.91 -1.19
CA PRO A 23 12.68 1.96 -1.23
C PRO A 23 13.21 2.87 -2.34
N GLU A 24 12.65 2.76 -3.54
CA GLU A 24 13.09 3.47 -4.75
C GLU A 24 12.98 4.99 -4.57
N THR A 25 11.93 5.45 -3.87
CA THR A 25 11.76 6.87 -3.52
C THR A 25 12.85 7.35 -2.57
N LEU A 26 13.25 6.52 -1.61
CA LEU A 26 14.32 6.85 -0.65
C LEU A 26 15.68 6.85 -1.32
N GLU A 27 15.93 5.90 -2.22
CA GLU A 27 17.15 5.85 -3.03
C GLU A 27 17.28 7.07 -3.93
N TYR A 28 16.23 7.39 -4.68
CA TYR A 28 16.19 8.58 -5.52
C TYR A 28 16.38 9.88 -4.73
N PHE A 29 15.75 10.01 -3.56
CA PHE A 29 15.96 11.16 -2.68
C PHE A 29 17.41 11.28 -2.24
N ALA A 30 17.99 10.16 -1.78
CA ALA A 30 19.36 10.10 -1.34
C ALA A 30 20.33 10.52 -2.44
N GLU A 31 20.22 9.96 -3.64
CA GLU A 31 21.09 10.27 -4.78
C GLU A 31 21.07 11.77 -5.12
N ILE A 32 19.90 12.41 -5.02
CA ILE A 32 19.75 13.85 -5.28
C ILE A 32 20.36 14.71 -4.18
N MET A 33 20.29 14.27 -2.92
CA MET A 33 20.63 15.07 -1.73
C MET A 33 22.02 14.76 -1.16
N GLU A 34 22.65 13.67 -1.57
CA GLU A 34 24.04 13.35 -1.20
C GLU A 34 25.02 14.51 -1.49
N PRO A 35 24.95 15.21 -2.64
CA PRO A 35 25.85 16.34 -2.92
C PRO A 35 25.75 17.51 -1.93
N CYS A 36 24.63 17.66 -1.21
CA CYS A 36 24.48 18.67 -0.16
C CYS A 36 24.71 18.11 1.25
N GLY A 37 25.33 16.93 1.37
CA GLY A 37 25.76 16.36 2.66
C GLY A 37 24.74 15.47 3.35
N PHE A 38 23.64 15.08 2.68
CA PHE A 38 22.72 14.10 3.23
C PHE A 38 23.40 12.72 3.34
N ASP A 39 23.38 12.13 4.55
CA ASP A 39 23.87 10.78 4.78
C ASP A 39 22.70 9.79 4.67
N ARG A 40 22.77 8.82 3.74
CA ARG A 40 21.75 7.78 3.56
C ARG A 40 21.46 7.00 4.84
N ARG A 41 22.46 6.91 5.73
CA ARG A 41 22.32 6.26 7.03
C ARG A 41 21.41 7.01 8.00
N ALA A 42 21.09 8.27 7.71
CA ALA A 42 20.16 9.07 8.50
C ALA A 42 18.71 8.59 8.34
N PHE A 43 18.38 7.84 7.27
CA PHE A 43 17.05 7.27 7.13
C PHE A 43 16.70 6.36 8.29
N LEU A 44 15.51 6.58 8.86
CA LEU A 44 14.96 5.81 9.96
C LEU A 44 13.56 5.36 9.59
N ALA A 45 13.45 4.16 9.02
CA ALA A 45 12.15 3.54 8.78
C ALA A 45 11.46 3.22 10.10
N CYS A 46 10.19 3.58 10.22
CA CYS A 46 9.39 3.42 11.42
C CYS A 46 7.94 3.07 11.11
N TYR A 47 7.30 2.39 12.06
CA TYR A 47 5.88 2.08 12.03
C TYR A 47 5.16 2.72 13.22
N GLY A 48 3.92 3.14 12.99
CA GLY A 48 3.18 3.95 13.92
C GLY A 48 1.73 4.18 13.53
N MET A 49 0.87 4.37 14.53
CA MET A 49 -0.55 4.68 14.37
C MET A 49 -1.11 5.47 15.55
N ALA A 50 -2.27 6.08 15.37
CA ALA A 50 -2.90 6.93 16.39
C ALA A 50 -3.36 6.11 17.61
N GLU A 51 -3.82 4.89 17.38
CA GLU A 51 -4.26 3.93 18.39
C GLU A 51 -3.12 3.48 19.32
N CYS A 52 -1.85 3.70 18.92
CA CYS A 52 -0.67 3.50 19.74
C CYS A 52 0.01 4.82 20.11
N THR A 53 -0.76 5.91 20.19
CA THR A 53 -0.32 7.30 20.33
C THR A 53 0.46 7.82 19.10
N LEU A 54 1.59 7.18 18.74
CA LEU A 54 2.31 7.49 17.52
C LEU A 54 3.28 6.36 17.11
N GLY A 55 4.40 6.21 17.81
CA GLY A 55 5.51 5.34 17.39
C GLY A 55 5.43 3.95 18.01
N ILE A 56 5.60 2.93 17.18
CA ILE A 56 5.56 1.52 17.59
C ILE A 56 6.94 0.88 17.41
N SER A 57 7.52 0.95 16.22
CA SER A 57 8.82 0.34 15.91
C SER A 57 9.71 1.28 15.12
N PHE A 58 11.02 1.13 15.29
CA PHE A 58 12.03 1.94 14.63
C PHE A 58 13.21 1.08 14.20
N SER A 59 13.71 1.32 13.00
CA SER A 59 14.98 0.75 12.54
C SER A 59 16.14 1.21 13.43
N PRO A 60 17.29 0.49 13.44
CA PRO A 60 18.47 0.97 14.13
C PRO A 60 18.92 2.36 13.62
N LEU A 61 19.44 3.18 14.53
CA LEU A 61 19.96 4.50 14.17
C LEU A 61 21.24 4.37 13.34
N SER A 62 21.43 5.27 12.38
CA SER A 62 22.67 5.38 11.59
C SER A 62 23.00 4.15 10.73
N THR A 63 22.00 3.33 10.39
CA THR A 63 22.14 2.19 9.47
C THR A 63 21.46 2.43 8.12
N GLY A 64 20.61 3.45 8.02
CA GLY A 64 19.67 3.60 6.90
C GLY A 64 18.52 2.59 7.02
N PHE A 65 17.78 2.43 5.92
CA PHE A 65 16.72 1.43 5.83
C PHE A 65 17.26 0.13 5.19
N THR A 66 16.66 -1.00 5.54
CA THR A 66 16.89 -2.30 4.89
C THR A 66 15.59 -2.84 4.34
N THR A 67 15.66 -3.78 3.41
CA THR A 67 14.49 -4.41 2.82
C THR A 67 14.63 -5.93 2.81
N HIS A 68 13.49 -6.62 2.76
CA HIS A 68 13.41 -7.99 2.28
C HIS A 68 12.89 -7.99 0.84
N HIS A 69 13.61 -8.65 -0.07
CA HIS A 69 13.15 -8.92 -1.43
C HIS A 69 12.33 -10.21 -1.41
N ILE A 70 11.01 -10.10 -1.48
CA ILE A 70 10.06 -11.18 -1.25
C ILE A 70 9.35 -11.57 -2.55
N ASP A 71 9.07 -12.86 -2.71
CA ASP A 71 8.11 -13.34 -3.71
C ASP A 71 6.70 -12.90 -3.30
N SER A 72 6.24 -11.84 -3.94
CA SER A 72 4.94 -11.24 -3.63
C SER A 72 3.78 -12.16 -3.99
N ASP A 73 3.92 -13.05 -4.96
CA ASP A 73 2.84 -13.97 -5.33
C ASP A 73 2.76 -15.11 -4.30
N HIS A 74 3.89 -15.66 -3.86
CA HIS A 74 3.92 -16.65 -2.78
C HIS A 74 3.37 -16.08 -1.47
N LEU A 75 3.75 -14.85 -1.12
CA LEU A 75 3.24 -14.14 0.06
C LEU A 75 1.72 -13.96 0.00
N SER A 76 1.17 -13.67 -1.18
CA SER A 76 -0.27 -13.49 -1.40
C SER A 76 -1.05 -14.77 -1.18
N ASP A 77 -0.56 -15.86 -1.78
CA ASP A 77 -1.28 -17.13 -1.88
C ASP A 77 -1.10 -18.00 -0.62
N HIS A 78 0.05 -17.89 0.07
CA HIS A 78 0.43 -18.80 1.16
C HIS A 78 0.66 -18.09 2.50
N HIS A 79 0.55 -16.76 2.56
CA HIS A 79 0.81 -15.99 3.78
C HIS A 79 2.22 -16.23 4.35
N GLU A 80 3.20 -16.51 3.49
CA GLU A 80 4.59 -16.78 3.86
C GLU A 80 5.53 -15.86 3.07
N ALA A 81 6.43 -15.18 3.77
CA ALA A 81 7.42 -14.29 3.20
C ALA A 81 8.66 -15.10 2.80
N VAL A 82 8.75 -15.44 1.51
CA VAL A 82 9.91 -16.15 0.95
C VAL A 82 10.85 -15.16 0.27
N LEU A 83 12.13 -15.17 0.67
CA LEU A 83 13.16 -14.35 0.06
C LEU A 83 13.45 -14.81 -1.37
N LEU A 84 13.55 -13.85 -2.30
CA LEU A 84 14.00 -14.07 -3.67
C LEU A 84 15.46 -13.72 -3.83
N GLU A 85 16.21 -14.64 -4.45
CA GLU A 85 17.58 -14.39 -4.87
C GLU A 85 17.63 -13.30 -5.97
N GLU A 86 18.69 -12.51 -5.97
CA GLU A 86 18.93 -11.51 -7.00
C GLU A 86 19.00 -12.16 -8.39
N GLY A 87 18.20 -11.68 -9.33
CA GLY A 87 18.13 -12.21 -10.69
C GLY A 87 17.23 -13.43 -10.88
N SER A 88 16.52 -13.87 -9.82
CA SER A 88 15.44 -14.86 -9.97
C SER A 88 14.35 -14.33 -10.90
N THR A 89 13.89 -15.17 -11.83
CA THR A 89 12.69 -14.91 -12.65
C THR A 89 11.47 -15.69 -12.14
N GLN A 90 11.61 -16.37 -11.01
CA GLN A 90 10.54 -17.14 -10.39
C GLN A 90 9.81 -16.26 -9.37
N GLY A 91 8.49 -16.14 -9.54
CA GLY A 91 7.67 -15.25 -8.72
C GLY A 91 7.81 -13.77 -9.09
N ARG A 92 7.06 -12.93 -8.39
CA ARG A 92 7.07 -11.48 -8.59
C ARG A 92 7.77 -10.81 -7.42
N GLY A 93 9.00 -10.36 -7.67
CA GLY A 93 9.84 -9.74 -6.65
C GLY A 93 9.32 -8.39 -6.16
N ARG A 94 9.29 -8.21 -4.84
CA ARG A 94 8.93 -6.95 -4.20
C ARG A 94 9.78 -6.69 -2.96
N HIS A 95 10.24 -5.45 -2.82
CA HIS A 95 10.95 -5.01 -1.64
C HIS A 95 9.98 -4.48 -0.58
N PHE A 96 9.98 -5.09 0.60
CA PHE A 96 9.32 -4.54 1.79
C PHE A 96 10.38 -3.97 2.74
N VAL A 97 10.16 -2.75 3.24
CA VAL A 97 11.08 -2.10 4.17
C VAL A 97 10.90 -2.67 5.56
N ASN A 98 12.03 -3.00 6.20
CA ASN A 98 12.07 -3.42 7.59
C ASN A 98 11.83 -2.19 8.47
N CYS A 99 10.74 -2.19 9.24
CA CYS A 99 10.37 -1.07 10.11
C CYS A 99 10.94 -1.20 11.53
N GLY A 100 11.92 -2.09 11.70
CA GLY A 100 12.72 -2.24 12.90
C GLY A 100 12.00 -2.93 14.06
N VAL A 101 12.58 -2.80 15.25
CA VAL A 101 12.10 -3.49 16.45
C VAL A 101 11.07 -2.64 17.20
N PRO A 102 10.02 -3.23 17.78
CA PRO A 102 9.09 -2.54 18.65
C PRO A 102 9.78 -1.85 19.83
N LEU A 103 9.24 -0.72 20.26
CA LEU A 103 9.73 0.00 21.43
C LEU A 103 9.60 -0.86 22.71
N PRO A 104 10.47 -0.65 23.72
CA PRO A 104 10.37 -1.36 24.99
C PRO A 104 8.98 -1.27 25.62
N GLY A 105 8.45 -2.41 26.05
CA GLY A 105 7.13 -2.52 26.66
C GLY A 105 5.98 -2.77 25.67
N PHE A 106 6.26 -2.86 24.37
CA PHE A 106 5.33 -3.44 23.41
C PHE A 106 5.53 -4.95 23.30
N ASP A 107 4.44 -5.69 23.41
CA ASP A 107 4.31 -7.05 22.89
C ASP A 107 3.70 -6.98 21.49
N VAL A 108 4.19 -7.83 20.59
CA VAL A 108 3.73 -7.92 19.21
C VAL A 108 3.46 -9.37 18.87
N GLU A 109 2.31 -9.63 18.25
CA GLU A 109 1.96 -10.92 17.69
C GLU A 109 1.50 -10.73 16.25
N ILE A 110 1.92 -11.64 15.37
CA ILE A 110 1.35 -11.76 14.04
C ILE A 110 0.32 -12.88 14.11
N ARG A 111 -0.92 -12.59 13.73
CA ARG A 111 -2.01 -13.57 13.82
C ARG A 111 -2.73 -13.79 12.50
N ASP A 112 -3.08 -15.03 12.23
CA ASP A 112 -4.15 -15.37 11.29
C ASP A 112 -5.35 -15.86 12.10
N ASP A 113 -6.42 -15.07 12.06
CA ASP A 113 -7.54 -15.14 13.01
C ASP A 113 -7.05 -15.21 14.48
N ASP A 114 -7.24 -16.34 15.16
CA ASP A 114 -6.83 -16.56 16.56
C ASP A 114 -5.48 -17.28 16.69
N GLN A 115 -4.86 -17.69 15.58
CA GLN A 115 -3.58 -18.41 15.59
C GLN A 115 -2.41 -17.42 15.54
N ILE A 116 -1.48 -17.55 16.50
CA ILE A 116 -0.19 -16.84 16.45
C ILE A 116 0.71 -17.53 15.44
N LEU A 117 1.30 -16.74 14.55
CA LEU A 117 2.18 -17.19 13.49
C LEU A 117 3.65 -17.04 13.89
N ASP A 118 4.47 -17.96 13.38
CA ASP A 118 5.93 -17.90 13.54
C ASP A 118 6.55 -16.83 12.63
N ASP A 119 7.85 -16.60 12.80
CA ASP A 119 8.63 -15.73 11.91
C ASP A 119 8.41 -16.10 10.42
N TRP A 120 8.54 -15.09 9.56
CA TRP A 120 8.31 -15.16 8.12
C TRP A 120 6.87 -15.44 7.68
N HIS A 121 5.92 -15.61 8.59
CA HIS A 121 4.51 -15.76 8.23
C HIS A 121 3.75 -14.44 8.39
N SER A 122 2.94 -14.10 7.39
CA SER A 122 2.25 -12.82 7.27
C SER A 122 0.81 -12.91 7.75
N GLY A 123 0.46 -12.07 8.69
CA GLY A 123 -0.89 -11.99 9.27
C GLY A 123 -1.19 -10.59 9.76
N VAL A 124 -2.28 -10.45 10.51
CA VAL A 124 -2.66 -9.20 11.16
C VAL A 124 -1.71 -8.93 12.32
N ILE A 125 -1.21 -7.69 12.41
CA ILE A 125 -0.36 -7.24 13.50
C ILE A 125 -1.24 -6.94 14.71
N TYR A 126 -1.00 -7.62 15.82
CA TYR A 126 -1.59 -7.34 17.12
C TYR A 126 -0.54 -6.71 18.03
N LEU A 127 -0.95 -5.68 18.76
CA LEU A 127 -0.07 -4.93 19.67
C LEU A 127 -0.64 -4.87 21.07
N ARG A 128 0.21 -5.01 22.08
CA ARG A 128 -0.15 -4.69 23.47
C ARG A 128 0.97 -3.88 24.07
N GLY A 129 0.64 -2.81 24.78
CA GLY A 129 1.68 -1.95 25.36
C GLY A 129 1.13 -0.69 26.01
N PRO A 130 1.99 0.08 26.68
CA PRO A 130 1.59 1.24 27.49
C PRO A 130 1.03 2.40 26.67
N SER A 131 1.28 2.43 25.36
CA SER A 131 0.83 3.51 24.47
C SER A 131 -0.44 3.16 23.68
N VAL A 132 -0.99 1.97 23.87
CA VAL A 132 -2.28 1.57 23.27
C VAL A 132 -3.40 2.41 23.86
N MET A 133 -4.29 2.89 23.01
CA MET A 133 -5.44 3.70 23.37
C MET A 133 -6.39 2.97 24.32
N SER A 134 -7.23 3.73 25.03
CA SER A 134 -8.33 3.17 25.83
C SER A 134 -9.59 2.86 25.02
N GLY A 135 -9.62 3.21 23.73
CA GLY A 135 -10.77 3.06 22.84
C GLY A 135 -11.09 4.33 22.06
N TYR A 136 -12.02 4.20 21.11
CA TYR A 136 -12.52 5.30 20.30
C TYR A 136 -13.61 6.08 21.05
N PHE A 137 -13.50 7.41 21.04
CA PHE A 137 -14.44 8.29 21.74
C PHE A 137 -15.88 8.13 21.19
N ASN A 138 -16.83 7.86 22.09
CA ASN A 138 -18.25 7.62 21.79
C ASN A 138 -18.52 6.50 20.75
N GLN A 139 -17.61 5.53 20.61
CA GLN A 139 -17.77 4.39 19.71
C GLN A 139 -17.42 3.07 20.43
N PRO A 140 -18.27 2.61 21.37
CA PRO A 140 -17.98 1.43 22.19
C PRO A 140 -17.90 0.14 21.36
N GLU A 141 -18.74 -0.01 20.32
CA GLU A 141 -18.71 -1.17 19.43
C GLU A 141 -17.39 -1.25 18.65
N GLU A 142 -17.00 -0.18 17.96
CA GLU A 142 -15.70 -0.13 17.26
C GLU A 142 -14.52 -0.30 18.21
N SER A 143 -14.62 0.21 19.44
CA SER A 143 -13.60 0.00 20.47
C SER A 143 -13.47 -1.48 20.84
N SER A 144 -14.59 -2.19 20.98
CA SER A 144 -14.57 -3.64 21.26
C SER A 144 -14.09 -4.49 20.08
N HIS A 145 -14.29 -4.04 18.84
CA HIS A 145 -13.75 -4.71 17.65
C HIS A 145 -12.23 -4.55 17.53
N ALA A 146 -11.71 -3.37 17.90
CA ALA A 146 -10.28 -3.08 17.82
C ALA A 146 -9.50 -3.57 19.06
N LEU A 147 -10.08 -3.48 20.25
CA LEU A 147 -9.43 -3.85 21.52
C LEU A 147 -10.01 -5.17 22.04
N CYS A 148 -9.18 -6.21 22.02
CA CYS A 148 -9.49 -7.49 22.64
C CYS A 148 -9.56 -7.37 24.17
N GLU A 149 -10.34 -8.24 24.82
CA GLU A 149 -10.54 -8.22 26.28
C GLU A 149 -9.24 -8.35 27.10
N ASN A 150 -8.19 -8.91 26.52
CA ASN A 150 -6.87 -9.13 27.13
C ASN A 150 -5.87 -7.98 26.85
N GLY A 151 -6.35 -6.83 26.36
CA GLY A 151 -5.55 -5.61 26.15
C GLY A 151 -4.75 -5.59 24.85
N TRP A 152 -4.98 -6.55 23.95
CA TRP A 152 -4.41 -6.52 22.60
C TRP A 152 -5.23 -5.64 21.67
N LEU A 153 -4.54 -4.82 20.88
CA LEU A 153 -5.08 -4.04 19.78
C LEU A 153 -4.92 -4.82 18.48
N ASN A 154 -6.03 -5.11 17.82
CA ASN A 154 -6.05 -5.47 16.40
C ASN A 154 -5.79 -4.21 15.58
N THR A 155 -4.61 -4.10 14.96
CA THR A 155 -4.23 -2.90 14.21
C THR A 155 -4.94 -2.80 12.85
N GLY A 156 -5.41 -3.92 12.30
CA GLY A 156 -5.88 -4.03 10.92
C GLY A 156 -4.79 -3.91 9.85
N ASP A 157 -3.52 -3.71 10.25
CA ASP A 157 -2.36 -3.74 9.36
C ASP A 157 -1.85 -5.18 9.23
N ILE A 158 -1.34 -5.53 8.04
CA ILE A 158 -0.78 -6.86 7.72
C ILE A 158 0.74 -6.75 7.68
N GLY A 159 1.41 -7.73 8.27
CA GLY A 159 2.86 -7.81 8.28
C GLY A 159 3.37 -9.15 8.83
N TYR A 160 4.68 -9.24 8.97
CA TYR A 160 5.36 -10.41 9.53
C TYR A 160 6.54 -9.96 10.41
N LEU A 161 7.01 -10.88 11.26
CA LEU A 161 8.20 -10.72 12.10
C LEU A 161 9.35 -11.57 11.58
N VAL A 162 10.58 -11.08 11.77
CA VAL A 162 11.83 -11.82 11.59
C VAL A 162 12.79 -11.38 12.67
N ASP A 163 13.19 -12.27 13.58
CA ASP A 163 14.11 -11.96 14.68
C ASP A 163 13.70 -10.70 15.47
N GLY A 164 12.38 -10.51 15.66
CA GLY A 164 11.79 -9.34 16.33
C GLY A 164 11.71 -8.05 15.51
N VAL A 165 12.14 -8.06 14.25
CA VAL A 165 12.00 -6.95 13.30
C VAL A 165 10.66 -7.01 12.58
N LEU A 166 9.88 -5.94 12.65
CA LEU A 166 8.55 -5.85 12.05
C LEU A 166 8.63 -5.35 10.60
N THR A 167 7.94 -6.05 9.70
CA THR A 167 7.79 -5.65 8.29
C THR A 167 6.31 -5.54 7.94
N ILE A 168 5.91 -4.40 7.38
CA ILE A 168 4.49 -4.11 7.06
C ILE A 168 4.29 -4.31 5.57
N THR A 169 3.32 -5.14 5.22
CA THR A 169 3.01 -5.50 3.83
C THR A 169 1.74 -4.83 3.32
N GLY A 170 0.82 -4.43 4.20
CA GLY A 170 -0.37 -3.71 3.78
C GLY A 170 -1.41 -3.51 4.88
N ARG A 171 -2.66 -3.32 4.46
CA ARG A 171 -3.83 -3.14 5.33
C ARG A 171 -4.89 -4.16 4.97
N LYS A 172 -5.44 -4.88 5.96
CA LYS A 172 -6.43 -5.94 5.74
C LYS A 172 -7.66 -5.42 5.02
N LYS A 173 -8.14 -4.23 5.38
CA LYS A 173 -9.31 -3.58 4.74
C LYS A 173 -9.02 -3.02 3.35
N ASP A 174 -7.75 -2.81 2.99
CA ASP A 174 -7.36 -2.27 1.68
C ASP A 174 -7.05 -3.37 0.67
N LEU A 175 -6.82 -4.61 1.12
CA LEU A 175 -6.48 -5.74 0.25
C LEU A 175 -7.59 -5.99 -0.78
N ILE A 176 -7.22 -6.08 -2.05
CA ILE A 176 -8.15 -6.41 -3.14
C ILE A 176 -8.20 -7.91 -3.25
N ILE A 177 -9.39 -8.51 -3.17
CA ILE A 177 -9.57 -9.96 -3.29
C ILE A 177 -10.35 -10.23 -4.57
N ILE A 178 -9.71 -10.86 -5.56
CA ILE A 178 -10.33 -11.18 -6.85
C ILE A 178 -10.09 -12.66 -7.14
N HIS A 179 -11.17 -13.41 -7.35
CA HIS A 179 -11.13 -14.86 -7.58
C HIS A 179 -10.30 -15.63 -6.53
N GLY A 180 -10.36 -15.21 -5.26
CA GLY A 180 -9.62 -15.82 -4.16
C GLY A 180 -8.14 -15.45 -4.06
N ARG A 181 -7.62 -14.57 -4.95
CA ARG A 181 -6.25 -14.06 -4.89
C ARG A 181 -6.20 -12.73 -4.17
N ASN A 182 -5.22 -12.57 -3.28
CA ASN A 182 -4.94 -11.33 -2.58
C ASN A 182 -4.07 -10.42 -3.46
N ILE A 183 -4.50 -9.17 -3.67
CA ILE A 183 -3.80 -8.20 -4.49
C ILE A 183 -3.56 -6.95 -3.65
N TRP A 184 -2.29 -6.58 -3.48
CA TRP A 184 -1.96 -5.30 -2.88
C TRP A 184 -2.32 -4.17 -3.85
N PRO A 185 -3.19 -3.22 -3.45
CA PRO A 185 -3.51 -2.08 -4.29
C PRO A 185 -2.29 -1.29 -4.75
N GLN A 186 -1.26 -1.23 -3.90
CA GLN A 186 -0.05 -0.47 -4.16
C GLN A 186 0.75 -1.02 -5.35
N ASP A 187 0.59 -2.30 -5.69
CA ASP A 187 1.22 -2.90 -6.86
C ASP A 187 0.56 -2.36 -8.13
N LEU A 188 -0.77 -2.32 -8.18
CA LEU A 188 -1.53 -1.73 -9.28
C LEU A 188 -1.27 -0.22 -9.43
N GLU A 189 -1.22 0.48 -8.30
CA GLU A 189 -0.90 1.91 -8.25
C GLU A 189 0.53 2.16 -8.76
N HIS A 190 1.49 1.31 -8.39
CA HIS A 190 2.87 1.42 -8.87
C HIS A 190 2.96 1.27 -10.38
N VAL A 191 2.27 0.27 -10.98
CA VAL A 191 2.19 0.12 -12.44
C VAL A 191 1.75 1.42 -13.10
N ALA A 192 0.75 2.10 -12.53
CA ALA A 192 0.30 3.39 -13.04
C ALA A 192 1.37 4.49 -12.91
N GLU A 193 2.02 4.56 -11.75
CA GLU A 193 3.02 5.58 -11.40
C GLU A 193 4.33 5.46 -12.21
N THR A 194 4.59 4.31 -12.84
CA THR A 194 5.71 4.17 -13.79
C THR A 194 5.49 4.93 -15.10
N GLN A 195 4.25 5.36 -15.38
CA GLN A 195 3.92 6.04 -16.64
C GLN A 195 4.27 7.54 -16.57
N PRO A 196 4.85 8.13 -17.63
CA PRO A 196 5.29 9.53 -17.62
C PRO A 196 4.20 10.56 -17.30
N GLU A 197 2.94 10.24 -17.59
CA GLU A 197 1.78 11.11 -17.37
C GLU A 197 1.26 11.08 -15.93
N VAL A 198 1.65 10.09 -15.14
CA VAL A 198 1.14 9.79 -13.80
C VAL A 198 2.23 10.15 -12.77
N ARG A 199 1.85 10.84 -11.69
CA ARG A 199 2.80 11.14 -10.61
C ARG A 199 2.60 10.17 -9.46
N SER A 200 3.62 10.03 -8.62
CA SER A 200 3.44 9.30 -7.37
C SER A 200 2.30 9.90 -6.54
N GLY A 201 1.40 9.06 -6.06
CA GLY A 201 0.20 9.44 -5.32
C GLY A 201 -0.95 10.01 -6.19
N ASP A 202 -0.90 9.84 -7.52
CA ASP A 202 -1.99 10.17 -8.44
C ASP A 202 -2.83 8.94 -8.84
N ALA A 203 -2.53 7.75 -8.34
CA ALA A 203 -3.29 6.52 -8.59
C ALA A 203 -3.90 5.95 -7.31
N VAL A 204 -5.09 5.36 -7.41
CA VAL A 204 -5.71 4.57 -6.34
C VAL A 204 -6.38 3.34 -6.93
N ALA A 205 -6.07 2.17 -6.37
CA ALA A 205 -6.69 0.90 -6.75
C ALA A 205 -7.61 0.40 -5.65
N PHE A 206 -8.71 -0.24 -6.02
CA PHE A 206 -9.65 -0.92 -5.10
C PHE A 206 -10.47 -1.95 -5.87
N SER A 207 -11.25 -2.77 -5.17
CA SER A 207 -12.25 -3.63 -5.78
C SER A 207 -13.63 -2.97 -5.76
N ALA A 208 -14.44 -3.20 -6.79
CA ALA A 208 -15.83 -2.79 -6.84
C ALA A 208 -16.67 -3.85 -7.58
N PRO A 209 -17.95 -4.05 -7.22
CA PRO A 209 -18.81 -4.98 -7.92
C PRO A 209 -18.97 -4.55 -9.37
N ASP A 210 -18.86 -5.50 -10.29
CA ASP A 210 -19.15 -5.30 -11.70
C ASP A 210 -20.65 -5.44 -12.00
N HIS A 211 -21.01 -5.46 -13.29
CA HIS A 211 -22.40 -5.62 -13.74
C HIS A 211 -23.07 -6.95 -13.33
N GLU A 212 -22.30 -7.99 -13.03
CA GLU A 212 -22.80 -9.30 -12.59
C GLU A 212 -22.78 -9.41 -11.05
N GLY A 213 -22.29 -8.38 -10.36
CA GLY A 213 -22.15 -8.34 -8.90
C GLY A 213 -20.86 -8.99 -8.40
N GLU A 214 -19.97 -9.42 -9.29
CA GLU A 214 -18.67 -9.99 -8.95
C GLU A 214 -17.67 -8.87 -8.66
N GLU A 215 -16.82 -9.04 -7.64
CA GLU A 215 -15.79 -8.04 -7.35
C GLU A 215 -14.77 -7.98 -8.50
N SER A 216 -14.58 -6.78 -9.05
CA SER A 216 -13.65 -6.49 -10.13
C SER A 216 -12.63 -5.45 -9.68
N CYS A 217 -11.43 -5.50 -10.26
CA CYS A 217 -10.38 -4.54 -9.93
C CYS A 217 -10.59 -3.21 -10.66
N VAL A 218 -10.54 -2.10 -9.92
CA VAL A 218 -10.63 -0.73 -10.44
C VAL A 218 -9.36 0.04 -10.11
N LEU A 219 -8.81 0.74 -11.10
CA LEU A 219 -7.65 1.63 -10.97
C LEU A 219 -8.04 3.04 -11.45
N MET A 220 -8.20 3.96 -10.49
CA MET A 220 -8.45 5.36 -10.79
C MET A 220 -7.14 6.14 -10.86
N VAL A 221 -6.94 6.92 -11.92
CA VAL A 221 -5.69 7.65 -12.18
C VAL A 221 -5.97 9.13 -12.46
N GLN A 222 -5.41 10.04 -11.67
CA GLN A 222 -5.47 11.47 -11.93
C GLN A 222 -4.65 11.81 -13.16
N CYS A 223 -5.32 12.26 -14.22
CA CYS A 223 -4.67 12.56 -15.49
C CYS A 223 -4.79 14.05 -15.82
N ARG A 224 -3.66 14.69 -16.13
CA ARG A 224 -3.58 16.11 -16.53
C ARG A 224 -3.76 16.31 -18.05
N GLU A 225 -3.60 15.24 -18.82
CA GLU A 225 -3.77 15.25 -20.27
C GLU A 225 -5.25 15.47 -20.62
N ARG A 226 -5.48 16.36 -21.60
CA ARG A 226 -6.80 16.77 -22.08
C ARG A 226 -7.12 16.20 -23.46
N ASP A 227 -6.10 15.81 -24.22
CA ASP A 227 -6.28 15.17 -25.54
C ASP A 227 -6.95 13.79 -25.39
N PRO A 228 -8.16 13.59 -25.96
CA PRO A 228 -8.87 12.31 -25.87
C PRO A 228 -8.08 11.12 -26.43
N ALA A 229 -7.30 11.32 -27.49
CA ALA A 229 -6.54 10.23 -28.11
C ALA A 229 -5.43 9.73 -27.18
N LYS A 230 -4.71 10.67 -26.54
CA LYS A 230 -3.66 10.33 -25.56
C LYS A 230 -4.23 9.72 -24.29
N ARG A 231 -5.38 10.22 -23.81
CA ARG A 231 -6.10 9.63 -22.66
C ARG A 231 -6.48 8.18 -22.94
N ASN A 232 -7.07 7.90 -24.12
CA ASN A 232 -7.44 6.54 -24.51
C ASN A 232 -6.21 5.63 -24.68
N ASN A 233 -5.09 6.17 -25.19
CA ASN A 233 -3.83 5.43 -25.26
C ASN A 233 -3.31 5.07 -23.86
N LEU A 234 -3.34 6.01 -22.91
CA LEU A 234 -2.93 5.76 -21.53
C LEU A 234 -3.79 4.68 -20.87
N VAL A 235 -5.12 4.74 -20.99
CA VAL A 235 -6.03 3.70 -20.48
C VAL A 235 -5.65 2.33 -21.04
N ARG A 236 -5.55 2.20 -22.37
CA ARG A 236 -5.20 0.93 -23.00
C ARG A 236 -3.84 0.39 -22.55
N ARG A 237 -2.86 1.27 -22.42
CA ARG A 237 -1.50 0.91 -21.97
C ARG A 237 -1.52 0.43 -20.53
N LEU A 238 -2.20 1.14 -19.63
CA LEU A 238 -2.33 0.75 -18.22
C LEU A 238 -3.05 -0.58 -18.07
N THR A 239 -4.18 -0.79 -18.78
CA THR A 239 -4.89 -2.08 -18.75
C THR A 239 -3.99 -3.22 -19.24
N ALA A 240 -3.22 -3.01 -20.31
CA ALA A 240 -2.29 -4.02 -20.82
C ALA A 240 -1.14 -4.32 -19.86
N LEU A 241 -0.56 -3.31 -19.22
CA LEU A 241 0.51 -3.47 -18.22
C LEU A 241 0.02 -4.23 -16.99
N VAL A 242 -1.14 -3.84 -16.43
CA VAL A 242 -1.73 -4.56 -15.29
C VAL A 242 -2.00 -6.02 -15.64
N ARG A 243 -2.54 -6.30 -16.83
CA ARG A 243 -2.77 -7.67 -17.27
C ARG A 243 -1.46 -8.46 -17.42
N MET A 244 -0.43 -7.85 -17.98
CA MET A 244 0.88 -8.47 -18.19
C MET A 244 1.61 -8.75 -16.87
N GLU A 245 1.61 -7.80 -15.94
CA GLU A 245 2.40 -7.86 -14.71
C GLU A 245 1.68 -8.58 -13.56
N MET A 246 0.35 -8.45 -13.48
CA MET A 246 -0.44 -8.96 -12.35
C MET A 246 -1.33 -10.16 -12.73
N SER A 247 -1.40 -10.51 -14.02
CA SER A 247 -2.33 -11.52 -14.55
C SER A 247 -3.78 -11.25 -14.12
N LEU A 248 -4.18 -9.98 -14.15
CA LEU A 248 -5.46 -9.48 -13.65
C LEU A 248 -6.10 -8.53 -14.65
N ASP A 249 -7.40 -8.67 -14.87
CA ASP A 249 -8.19 -7.68 -15.60
C ASP A 249 -8.57 -6.52 -14.66
N CYS A 250 -8.29 -5.29 -15.10
CA CYS A 250 -8.49 -4.09 -14.30
C CYS A 250 -9.17 -2.99 -15.11
N PHE A 251 -10.24 -2.43 -14.54
CA PHE A 251 -10.93 -1.28 -15.10
C PHE A 251 -10.18 0.01 -14.76
N VAL A 252 -9.60 0.64 -15.78
CA VAL A 252 -8.81 1.86 -15.62
C VAL A 252 -9.67 3.09 -15.92
N GLN A 253 -9.85 3.94 -14.91
CA GLN A 253 -10.59 5.20 -15.03
C GLN A 253 -9.68 6.41 -14.84
N LEU A 254 -9.57 7.25 -15.88
CA LEU A 254 -8.86 8.52 -15.77
C LEU A 254 -9.77 9.60 -15.18
N VAL A 255 -9.37 10.17 -14.05
CA VAL A 255 -10.12 11.22 -13.37
C VAL A 255 -9.42 12.58 -13.42
N PRO A 256 -10.15 13.70 -13.23
CA PRO A 256 -9.54 15.02 -13.20
C PRO A 256 -8.49 15.16 -12.10
N ASN A 257 -7.54 16.08 -12.28
CA ASN A 257 -6.56 16.40 -11.25
C ASN A 257 -7.25 16.89 -9.96
N ARG A 258 -6.76 16.44 -8.79
CA ARG A 258 -7.30 16.77 -7.45
C ARG A 258 -8.73 16.26 -7.19
N SER A 259 -9.16 15.22 -7.90
CA SER A 259 -10.47 14.60 -7.68
C SER A 259 -10.43 13.39 -6.75
N LEU A 260 -9.27 12.75 -6.56
CA LEU A 260 -9.17 11.62 -5.65
C LEU A 260 -9.31 12.08 -4.18
N PRO A 261 -10.17 11.42 -3.39
CA PRO A 261 -10.43 11.82 -2.02
C PRO A 261 -9.20 11.58 -1.14
N ARG A 262 -9.00 12.47 -0.16
CA ARG A 262 -7.93 12.36 0.83
C ARG A 262 -8.49 12.38 2.26
N THR A 263 -7.77 11.75 3.17
CA THR A 263 -8.02 11.81 4.62
C THR A 263 -7.65 13.19 5.17
N SER A 264 -8.01 13.47 6.42
CA SER A 264 -7.58 14.70 7.13
C SER A 264 -6.06 14.82 7.27
N SER A 265 -5.34 13.71 7.26
CA SER A 265 -3.87 13.64 7.23
C SER A 265 -3.26 13.79 5.83
N GLY A 266 -4.08 13.99 4.79
CA GLY A 266 -3.63 14.24 3.42
C GLY A 266 -3.35 12.98 2.59
N LYS A 267 -3.55 11.77 3.13
CA LYS A 267 -3.35 10.50 2.40
C LYS A 267 -4.52 10.19 1.48
N LEU A 268 -4.29 9.47 0.39
CA LEU A 268 -5.39 8.99 -0.45
C LEU A 268 -6.33 8.09 0.37
N SER A 269 -7.63 8.34 0.26
CA SER A 269 -8.65 7.54 0.94
C SER A 269 -9.27 6.55 -0.05
N ARG A 270 -8.71 5.34 -0.09
CA ARG A 270 -9.20 4.24 -0.94
C ARG A 270 -10.66 3.89 -0.67
N ALA A 271 -11.02 3.77 0.61
CA ALA A 271 -12.40 3.50 1.02
C ALA A 271 -13.39 4.56 0.49
N LYS A 272 -13.03 5.84 0.57
CA LYS A 272 -13.86 6.92 0.03
C LYS A 272 -13.87 6.92 -1.50
N ALA A 273 -12.73 6.67 -2.15
CA ALA A 273 -12.66 6.56 -3.61
C ALA A 273 -13.56 5.44 -4.15
N ARG A 274 -13.55 4.28 -3.48
CA ARG A 274 -14.45 3.16 -3.79
C ARG A 274 -15.91 3.56 -3.64
N LEU A 275 -16.29 4.21 -2.54
CA LEU A 275 -17.66 4.65 -2.31
C LEU A 275 -18.11 5.69 -3.36
N ASP A 276 -17.28 6.69 -3.63
CA ASP A 276 -17.55 7.72 -4.65
C ASP A 276 -17.67 7.09 -6.04
N TYR A 277 -16.84 6.08 -6.37
CA TYR A 277 -16.92 5.31 -7.61
C TYR A 277 -18.23 4.54 -7.73
N ILE A 278 -18.63 3.79 -6.70
CA ILE A 278 -19.88 3.01 -6.70
C ILE A 278 -21.08 3.94 -6.86
N ASN A 279 -21.11 5.06 -6.14
CA ASN A 279 -22.19 6.03 -6.24
C ASN A 279 -22.28 6.73 -7.61
N ALA A 280 -21.13 6.97 -8.26
CA ALA A 280 -21.08 7.60 -9.57
C ALA A 280 -21.41 6.64 -10.73
N ASN A 281 -21.22 5.33 -10.53
CA ASN A 281 -21.45 4.29 -11.52
C ASN A 281 -22.59 3.36 -11.08
N ASP A 282 -23.71 3.93 -10.63
CA ASP A 282 -24.93 3.21 -10.21
C ASP A 282 -25.16 1.95 -11.07
N ILE A 283 -25.61 0.84 -10.48
CA ILE A 283 -25.60 -0.52 -11.07
C ILE A 283 -26.19 -0.55 -12.50
N GLU A 284 -27.16 0.33 -12.80
CA GLU A 284 -27.75 0.50 -14.13
C GLU A 284 -26.79 1.07 -15.20
N GLN A 285 -25.82 1.92 -14.85
CA GLN A 285 -24.81 2.44 -15.78
C GLN A 285 -23.67 1.45 -16.01
N LEU A 286 -23.30 0.64 -15.01
CA LEU A 286 -22.38 -0.49 -15.19
C LEU A 286 -22.94 -1.50 -16.20
N ASN A 287 -24.26 -1.75 -16.17
CA ASN A 287 -24.95 -2.56 -17.17
C ASN A 287 -24.81 -1.98 -18.60
N SER A 288 -24.86 -0.66 -18.76
CA SER A 288 -24.74 0.01 -20.06
C SER A 288 -23.30 -0.05 -20.63
N ALA A 289 -22.30 0.16 -19.79
CA ALA A 289 -20.89 0.14 -20.20
C ALA A 289 -20.37 -1.30 -20.48
N ALA A 290 -20.82 -2.29 -19.71
CA ALA A 290 -20.47 -3.70 -19.94
C ALA A 290 -21.09 -4.26 -21.23
N GLU A 291 -22.32 -3.87 -21.56
CA GLU A 291 -22.98 -4.21 -22.82
C GLU A 291 -22.22 -3.59 -24.02
N GLU A 292 -21.77 -2.35 -23.88
CA GLU A 292 -20.99 -1.67 -24.93
C GLU A 292 -19.62 -2.32 -25.16
N VAL A 293 -18.97 -2.85 -24.11
CA VAL A 293 -17.71 -3.60 -24.23
C VAL A 293 -17.94 -5.00 -24.79
N ARG A 294 -18.98 -5.74 -24.35
CA ARG A 294 -19.36 -7.05 -24.91
C ARG A 294 -19.68 -6.96 -26.40
N LEU A 295 -20.44 -5.95 -26.83
CA LEU A 295 -20.78 -5.73 -28.23
C LEU A 295 -19.56 -5.38 -29.09
N ARG A 296 -18.57 -4.66 -28.53
CA ARG A 296 -17.31 -4.35 -29.23
C ARG A 296 -16.36 -5.56 -29.34
N VAL A 297 -16.41 -6.49 -28.40
CA VAL A 297 -15.62 -7.73 -28.44
C VAL A 297 -16.28 -8.78 -29.34
N ALA A 298 -17.61 -8.85 -29.38
CA ALA A 298 -18.36 -9.78 -30.24
C ALA A 298 -18.40 -9.37 -31.73
N SER A 299 -17.98 -8.13 -32.05
CA SER A 299 -17.93 -7.59 -33.42
C SER A 299 -16.51 -7.48 -34.00
N ALA A 300 -15.50 -7.99 -33.27
CA ALA A 300 -14.11 -8.11 -33.71
C ALA A 300 -13.75 -9.59 -33.94
#